data_AF-A0A1N7FVY6-F1
#
_entry.id   AF-A0A1N7FVY6-F1
#
_cell.length_a   1.000
_cell.length_b   1.000
_cell.length_c   1.000
_cell.angle_alpha   90.00
_cell.angle_beta   90.00
_cell.angle_gamma   90.00
#
_symmetry.space_group_name_H-M   'P 1'
#
loop_
_entity.id
_entity.type
_entity.pdbx_description
1 polymer ?
#
loop_
_entity_poly.entity_id
_entity_poly.type
_entity_poly.pdbx_seq_one_letter_code
_entity_poly.pdbx_strand_id
1 'polypeptide(L)'
;MEELFNSQSQKALHDIYFHKDLANHFVRPDWVNIFCIRNDIENMITTCFVKNCDILQHFSLKEKQELAKAQFYTPYDDLSTYKSLVRLGEANLHPILSDIDGVDLRFFENRTKATTDVGLALIEKLIALLHKNKICVHLRTGDLIASQNNYSIHCKKIMAMNHIESAKQRWMIKTVNVNDYDRIKKYTVENKGYLVNG
;
A
#
# COMPACT_ATOMS: atom_id res chain seq x y z
N MET A 1 22.12 7.93 -1.86
CA MET A 1 21.27 6.73 -2.14
C MET A 1 21.05 5.89 -0.88
N GLU A 2 21.96 6.00 0.11
CA GLU A 2 21.87 5.29 1.40
C GLU A 2 20.70 5.73 2.32
N GLU A 3 20.22 6.98 2.20
CA GLU A 3 19.23 7.55 3.12
C GLU A 3 17.84 6.88 3.08
N LEU A 4 17.46 6.19 2.00
CA LEU A 4 16.14 5.56 1.88
C LEU A 4 16.10 4.09 2.33
N PHE A 5 17.24 3.50 2.71
CA PHE A 5 17.29 2.08 3.09
C PHE A 5 16.48 1.76 4.36
N ASN A 6 16.33 2.74 5.25
CA ASN A 6 15.56 2.62 6.50
C ASN A 6 14.13 3.20 6.39
N SER A 7 13.73 3.68 5.21
CA SER A 7 12.39 4.24 5.00
C SER A 7 11.35 3.14 4.77
N GLN A 8 10.05 3.49 4.81
CA GLN A 8 8.98 2.62 4.31
C GLN A 8 8.77 2.76 2.80
N SER A 9 9.87 2.94 2.05
CA SER A 9 9.85 3.05 0.59
C SER A 9 10.25 1.76 -0.11
N GLN A 10 9.97 1.70 -1.40
CA GLN A 10 10.32 0.57 -2.28
C GLN A 10 11.84 0.29 -2.35
N LYS A 11 12.67 1.25 -1.91
CA LYS A 11 14.14 1.13 -1.87
C LYS A 11 14.67 0.54 -0.55
N ALA A 12 13.79 0.25 0.41
CA ALA A 12 14.19 -0.29 1.70
C ALA A 12 14.81 -1.70 1.58
N LEU A 13 15.81 -1.99 2.39
CA LEU A 13 16.34 -3.35 2.59
C LEU A 13 15.63 -4.11 3.73
N HIS A 14 14.63 -3.48 4.35
CA HIS A 14 13.78 -4.04 5.39
C HIS A 14 12.38 -4.33 4.85
N ASP A 15 11.53 -4.94 5.67
CA ASP A 15 10.11 -5.10 5.36
C ASP A 15 9.46 -3.77 5.00
N ILE A 16 8.51 -3.83 4.06
CA ILE A 16 7.55 -2.74 3.83
C ILE A 16 6.21 -3.27 4.33
N TYR A 17 5.63 -2.58 5.31
CA TYR A 17 4.39 -3.00 5.96
C TYR A 17 3.19 -2.97 5.01
N PHE A 18 2.05 -3.55 5.43
CA PHE A 18 0.85 -3.58 4.60
C PHE A 18 0.36 -2.17 4.26
N HIS A 19 0.18 -1.91 2.97
CA HIS A 19 -0.30 -0.61 2.49
C HIS A 19 -1.08 -0.71 1.19
N LYS A 20 -1.91 0.31 0.96
CA LYS A 20 -2.42 0.64 -0.36
C LYS A 20 -1.41 1.52 -1.07
N ASP A 21 -1.21 1.25 -2.35
CA ASP A 21 -0.45 2.19 -3.17
C ASP A 21 -1.18 3.51 -3.22
N LEU A 22 -0.45 4.59 -2.93
CA LEU A 22 -0.97 5.96 -2.89
C LEU A 22 -2.23 6.10 -2.03
N ALA A 23 -2.25 5.48 -0.84
CA ALA A 23 -3.42 5.42 0.05
C ALA A 23 -4.08 6.78 0.33
N ASN A 24 -3.31 7.87 0.31
CA ASN A 24 -3.76 9.23 0.61
C ASN A 24 -3.89 10.14 -0.62
N HIS A 25 -3.59 9.63 -1.82
CA HIS A 25 -3.64 10.44 -3.03
C HIS A 25 -5.07 10.47 -3.59
N PHE A 26 -5.52 11.64 -4.07
CA PHE A 26 -6.86 11.82 -4.64
C PHE A 26 -7.06 11.07 -5.96
N VAL A 27 -5.97 10.71 -6.63
CA VAL A 27 -5.94 9.70 -7.71
C VAL A 27 -5.17 8.49 -7.24
N ARG A 28 -5.89 7.47 -6.76
CA ARG A 28 -5.31 6.17 -6.42
C ARG A 28 -5.40 5.23 -7.63
N PRO A 29 -4.38 4.40 -7.91
CA PRO A 29 -4.49 3.43 -8.98
C PRO A 29 -5.46 2.32 -8.62
N ASP A 30 -6.14 1.78 -9.63
CA ASP A 30 -6.99 0.58 -9.47
C ASP A 30 -6.15 -0.70 -9.58
N TRP A 31 -5.05 -0.65 -10.34
CA TRP A 31 -4.13 -1.75 -10.54
C TRP A 31 -2.69 -1.35 -10.27
N VAL A 32 -1.96 -2.29 -9.70
CA VAL A 32 -0.51 -2.21 -9.49
C VAL A 32 0.12 -3.43 -10.14
N ASN A 33 1.03 -3.20 -11.08
CA ASN A 33 1.74 -4.27 -11.77
C ASN A 33 3.21 -4.21 -11.41
N ILE A 34 3.78 -5.36 -11.08
CA ILE A 34 5.18 -5.51 -10.70
C ILE A 34 5.78 -6.61 -11.59
N PHE A 35 6.73 -6.22 -12.42
CA PHE A 35 7.49 -7.13 -13.29
C PHE A 35 8.91 -7.31 -12.75
N CYS A 36 9.33 -8.56 -12.57
CA CYS A 36 10.64 -8.87 -12.03
C CYS A 36 11.71 -8.91 -13.13
N ILE A 37 12.67 -7.99 -13.06
CA ILE A 37 13.82 -7.95 -13.99
C ILE A 37 15.02 -8.71 -13.42
N ARG A 38 15.24 -8.58 -12.10
CA ARG A 38 16.33 -9.24 -11.41
C ARG A 38 15.94 -9.52 -9.98
N ASN A 39 16.02 -10.78 -9.56
CA ASN A 39 15.88 -11.17 -8.16
C ASN A 39 16.83 -12.34 -7.88
N ASP A 40 17.55 -12.26 -6.76
CA ASP A 40 18.35 -13.39 -6.28
C ASP A 40 17.41 -14.36 -5.56
N ILE A 41 17.28 -15.58 -6.08
CA ILE A 41 16.35 -16.58 -5.56
C ILE A 41 16.75 -17.11 -4.18
N GLU A 42 18.02 -16.93 -3.80
CA GLU A 42 18.46 -17.30 -2.46
C GLU A 42 18.04 -16.26 -1.42
N ASN A 43 17.80 -15.01 -1.82
CA ASN A 43 17.13 -14.03 -0.99
C ASN A 43 15.61 -14.23 -1.08
N MET A 44 14.98 -14.68 -0.01
CA MET A 44 13.52 -14.86 0.04
C MET A 44 12.81 -13.53 0.32
N ILE A 45 12.93 -12.57 -0.61
CA ILE A 45 12.24 -11.28 -0.57
C ILE A 45 10.93 -11.40 -1.35
N THR A 46 9.84 -11.52 -0.61
CA THR A 46 8.51 -11.81 -1.14
C THR A 46 7.63 -10.57 -1.22
N THR A 47 6.72 -10.57 -2.19
CA THR A 47 5.58 -9.65 -2.21
C THR A 47 4.38 -10.41 -1.70
N CYS A 48 3.78 -9.95 -0.60
CA CYS A 48 2.62 -10.60 -0.02
C CYS A 48 1.36 -9.78 -0.25
N PHE A 49 0.24 -10.48 -0.42
CA PHE A 49 -1.06 -9.90 -0.70
C PHE A 49 -2.12 -10.51 0.20
N VAL A 50 -3.16 -9.73 0.46
CA VAL A 50 -4.38 -10.19 1.11
C VAL A 50 -5.55 -9.61 0.33
N LYS A 51 -6.58 -10.42 0.06
CA LYS A 51 -7.83 -9.91 -0.51
C LYS A 51 -8.63 -9.21 0.60
N ASN A 52 -9.17 -8.04 0.31
CA ASN A 52 -9.89 -7.27 1.33
C ASN A 52 -11.14 -8.03 1.83
N CYS A 53 -11.83 -8.78 0.96
CA CYS A 53 -13.00 -9.58 1.33
C CYS A 53 -12.67 -10.66 2.38
N ASP A 54 -11.52 -11.32 2.24
CA ASP A 54 -11.07 -12.38 3.14
C ASP A 54 -10.82 -11.84 4.55
N ILE A 55 -10.58 -10.53 4.67
CA ILE A 55 -10.43 -9.82 5.93
C ILE A 55 -11.76 -9.29 6.45
N LEU A 56 -12.52 -8.62 5.60
CA LEU A 56 -13.76 -7.93 5.97
C LEU A 56 -14.86 -8.89 6.43
N GLN A 57 -14.84 -10.16 6.02
CA GLN A 57 -15.73 -11.19 6.54
C GLN A 57 -15.54 -11.46 8.05
N HIS A 58 -14.40 -11.08 8.64
CA HIS A 58 -14.13 -11.23 10.07
C HIS A 58 -14.55 -10.02 10.92
N PHE A 59 -15.13 -8.99 10.29
CA PHE A 59 -15.67 -7.81 10.97
C PHE A 59 -17.20 -7.91 11.01
N SER A 60 -17.76 -7.74 12.20
CA SER A 60 -19.19 -7.58 12.40
C SER A 60 -19.70 -6.30 11.73
N LEU A 61 -21.01 -6.20 11.50
CA LEU A 61 -21.63 -5.01 10.93
C LEU A 61 -21.30 -3.75 11.76
N LYS A 62 -21.34 -3.85 13.09
CA LYS A 62 -20.99 -2.74 13.99
C LYS A 62 -19.54 -2.29 13.83
N GLU A 63 -18.61 -3.24 13.70
CA GLU A 63 -17.20 -2.89 13.48
C GLU A 63 -16.98 -2.28 12.09
N LYS A 64 -17.70 -2.75 11.06
CA LYS A 64 -17.67 -2.11 9.72
C LYS A 64 -18.21 -0.69 9.75
N GLN A 65 -19.27 -0.43 10.52
CA GLN A 65 -19.78 0.93 10.76
C GLN A 65 -18.71 1.83 11.38
N GLU A 66 -17.96 1.33 12.36
CA GLU A 66 -16.85 2.09 12.96
C GLU A 66 -15.69 2.33 11.97
N LEU A 67 -15.32 1.32 11.18
CA LEU A 67 -14.31 1.45 10.12
C LEU A 67 -14.70 2.47 9.04
N ALA A 68 -16.01 2.67 8.81
CA ALA A 68 -16.57 3.61 7.86
C ALA A 68 -16.73 5.05 8.39
N LYS A 69 -16.41 5.32 9.65
CA LYS A 69 -16.39 6.69 10.19
C LYS A 69 -15.07 7.39 9.87
N ALA A 70 -15.13 8.70 9.64
CA ALA A 70 -13.95 9.55 9.52
C ALA A 70 -13.27 9.78 10.90
N GLN A 71 -12.66 8.73 11.45
CA GLN A 71 -11.98 8.74 12.76
C GLN A 71 -10.51 8.25 12.69
N PHE A 72 -10.01 7.99 11.48
CA PHE A 72 -8.64 7.55 11.24
C PHE A 72 -7.87 8.61 10.48
N TYR A 73 -6.58 8.71 10.68
CA TYR A 73 -5.72 9.53 9.82
C TYR A 73 -4.45 8.76 9.48
N THR A 74 -3.91 9.02 8.29
CA THR A 74 -2.66 8.42 7.83
C THR A 74 -1.73 9.57 7.45
N PRO A 75 -0.65 9.83 8.21
CA PRO A 75 0.32 10.88 7.88
C PRO A 75 0.89 10.72 6.47
N TYR A 76 1.25 11.83 5.82
CA TYR A 76 1.92 11.82 4.51
C TYR A 76 3.23 11.04 4.58
N ASP A 77 3.55 10.24 3.56
CA ASP A 77 4.73 9.37 3.56
C ASP A 77 6.07 10.11 3.46
N ASP A 78 7.15 9.40 3.78
CA ASP A 78 8.51 9.94 3.75
C ASP A 78 8.86 10.45 2.35
N LEU A 79 8.33 9.84 1.28
CA LEU A 79 8.56 10.27 -0.11
C LEU A 79 7.83 11.56 -0.47
N SER A 80 6.60 11.75 0.04
CA SER A 80 5.78 12.95 -0.15
C SER A 80 6.30 14.13 0.66
N THR A 81 7.12 13.89 1.69
CA THR A 81 7.72 14.93 2.54
C THR A 81 9.19 15.20 2.20
N TYR A 82 9.92 14.23 1.64
CA TYR A 82 11.33 14.38 1.25
C TYR A 82 11.48 15.30 0.03
N LYS A 83 12.04 16.50 0.27
CA LYS A 83 12.24 17.58 -0.73
C LYS A 83 10.95 18.11 -1.37
N SER A 84 9.80 17.94 -0.72
CA SER A 84 8.58 18.59 -1.19
C SER A 84 8.70 20.11 -1.06
N LEU A 85 8.41 20.82 -2.15
CA LEU A 85 8.32 22.28 -2.18
C LEU A 85 7.06 22.80 -1.47
N VAL A 86 6.18 21.89 -1.02
CA VAL A 86 4.89 22.20 -0.42
C VAL A 86 4.88 21.71 1.03
N ARG A 87 4.53 22.60 1.97
CA ARG A 87 4.23 22.20 3.36
C ARG A 87 2.91 21.45 3.36
N LEU A 88 2.98 20.14 3.51
CA LEU A 88 1.80 19.31 3.74
C LEU A 88 1.30 19.59 5.16
N GLY A 89 0.03 19.98 5.29
CA GLY A 89 -0.64 20.19 6.58
C GLY A 89 -0.90 18.87 7.33
N GLU A 90 -1.76 18.92 8.34
CA GLU A 90 -2.21 17.71 9.03
C GLU A 90 -3.02 16.80 8.08
N ALA A 91 -2.82 15.48 8.19
CA ALA A 91 -3.57 14.54 7.39
C ALA A 91 -5.05 14.54 7.85
N ASN A 92 -5.97 14.79 6.92
CA ASN A 92 -7.40 14.79 7.20
C ASN A 92 -7.85 13.44 7.78
N LEU A 93 -8.83 13.49 8.68
CA LEU A 93 -9.55 12.30 9.11
C LEU A 93 -10.26 11.64 7.92
N HIS A 94 -10.24 10.32 7.89
CA HIS A 94 -10.80 9.50 6.84
C HIS A 94 -11.32 8.17 7.43
N PRO A 95 -12.27 7.51 6.76
CA PRO A 95 -12.59 6.12 7.06
C PRO A 95 -11.48 5.18 6.59
N ILE A 96 -11.35 4.02 7.25
CA ILE A 96 -10.57 2.90 6.71
C ILE A 96 -11.39 2.15 5.66
N LEU A 97 -12.69 1.96 5.88
CA LEU A 97 -13.60 1.32 4.93
C LEU A 97 -14.41 2.38 4.19
N SER A 98 -14.16 2.59 2.90
CA SER A 98 -14.77 3.68 2.13
C SER A 98 -16.30 3.56 2.02
N ASP A 99 -16.81 2.34 2.01
CA ASP A 99 -18.23 1.99 1.93
C ASP A 99 -18.48 0.75 2.78
N ILE A 100 -19.50 0.80 3.64
CA ILE A 100 -19.84 -0.28 4.59
C ILE A 100 -20.16 -1.60 3.89
N ASP A 101 -20.77 -1.54 2.72
CA ASP A 101 -21.10 -2.70 1.88
C ASP A 101 -20.00 -2.99 0.83
N GLY A 102 -19.02 -2.10 0.74
CA GLY A 102 -17.88 -2.21 -0.15
C GLY A 102 -16.75 -3.06 0.41
N VAL A 103 -15.68 -3.14 -0.39
CA VAL A 103 -14.45 -3.87 -0.02
C VAL A 103 -13.23 -2.97 -0.03
N ASP A 104 -13.35 -1.70 -0.41
CA ASP A 104 -12.21 -0.80 -0.53
C ASP A 104 -11.70 -0.35 0.84
N LEU A 105 -10.42 -0.60 1.08
CA LEU A 105 -9.73 -0.23 2.31
C LEU A 105 -8.75 0.92 2.03
N ARG A 106 -8.68 1.89 2.93
CA ARG A 106 -7.63 2.91 3.00
C ARG A 106 -6.82 2.70 4.26
N PHE A 107 -5.68 2.02 4.12
CA PHE A 107 -4.86 1.61 5.25
C PHE A 107 -3.37 1.57 4.91
N PHE A 108 -2.55 1.95 5.88
CA PHE A 108 -1.10 1.75 5.90
C PHE A 108 -0.70 1.35 7.32
N GLU A 109 -0.32 0.09 7.50
CA GLU A 109 0.16 -0.46 8.76
C GLU A 109 1.29 0.40 9.37
N ASN A 110 1.23 0.58 10.69
CA ASN A 110 2.12 1.44 11.47
C ASN A 110 2.02 2.96 11.17
N ARG A 111 1.27 3.38 10.15
CA ARG A 111 1.08 4.79 9.79
C ARG A 111 -0.34 5.28 10.02
N THR A 112 -1.36 4.51 9.62
CA THR A 112 -2.74 4.80 9.94
C THR A 112 -2.94 4.73 11.46
N LYS A 113 -3.48 5.79 12.04
CA LYS A 113 -3.79 5.93 13.46
C LYS A 113 -5.27 6.21 13.65
N ALA A 114 -5.80 5.92 14.84
CA ALA A 114 -7.15 6.26 15.25
C ALA A 114 -7.11 7.28 16.39
N THR A 115 -8.20 8.04 16.54
CA THR A 115 -8.38 8.99 17.65
C THR A 115 -9.22 8.43 18.80
N THR A 116 -9.70 7.18 18.69
CA THR A 116 -10.58 6.51 19.65
C THR A 116 -10.03 5.13 20.02
N ASP A 117 -10.30 4.66 21.24
CA ASP A 117 -9.91 3.31 21.69
C ASP A 117 -10.53 2.21 20.82
N VAL A 118 -11.78 2.42 20.38
CA VAL A 118 -12.48 1.51 19.46
C VAL A 118 -11.73 1.46 18.13
N GLY A 119 -11.35 2.61 17.56
CA GLY A 119 -10.59 2.65 16.32
C GLY A 119 -9.20 2.01 16.43
N LEU A 120 -8.53 2.17 17.58
CA LEU A 120 -7.24 1.50 17.85
C LEU A 120 -7.39 -0.02 17.85
N ALA A 121 -8.39 -0.55 18.56
CA ALA A 121 -8.67 -1.98 18.58
C ALA A 121 -9.01 -2.54 17.19
N LEU A 122 -9.72 -1.77 16.35
CA LEU A 122 -10.01 -2.15 14.97
C LEU A 122 -8.76 -2.19 14.09
N ILE A 123 -7.83 -1.24 14.26
CA ILE A 123 -6.53 -1.25 13.56
C ILE A 123 -5.73 -2.49 13.97
N GLU A 124 -5.65 -2.80 15.26
CA GLU A 124 -4.94 -3.99 15.75
C GLU A 124 -5.53 -5.28 15.18
N LYS A 125 -6.86 -5.41 15.21
CA LYS A 125 -7.59 -6.53 14.61
C LYS A 125 -7.30 -6.64 13.11
N LEU A 126 -7.32 -5.51 12.39
CA LEU A 126 -7.01 -5.47 10.96
C LEU A 126 -5.60 -5.98 10.68
N ILE A 127 -4.59 -5.47 11.39
CA ILE A 127 -3.19 -5.91 11.24
C ILE A 127 -3.06 -7.41 11.50
N ALA A 128 -3.64 -7.91 12.60
CA ALA A 128 -3.58 -9.33 12.93
C ALA A 128 -4.18 -10.20 11.81
N LEU A 129 -5.33 -9.79 11.27
CA LEU A 129 -5.99 -10.49 10.16
C LEU A 129 -5.17 -10.44 8.87
N LEU A 130 -4.53 -9.31 8.55
CA LEU A 130 -3.65 -9.18 7.39
C LEU A 130 -2.47 -10.15 7.48
N HIS A 131 -1.81 -10.20 8.63
CA HIS A 131 -0.66 -11.08 8.82
C HIS A 131 -1.04 -12.56 8.81
N LYS A 132 -2.26 -12.89 9.29
CA LYS A 132 -2.80 -14.26 9.28
C LYS A 132 -3.18 -14.75 7.89
N ASN A 133 -3.73 -13.89 7.04
CA ASN A 133 -4.32 -14.29 5.74
C ASN A 133 -3.42 -13.99 4.53
N LYS A 134 -2.20 -13.50 4.74
CA LYS A 134 -1.31 -13.14 3.63
C LYS A 134 -0.85 -14.35 2.83
N ILE A 135 -0.87 -14.19 1.51
CA ILE A 135 -0.23 -15.10 0.57
C ILE A 135 1.02 -14.38 0.07
N CYS A 136 2.17 -15.04 0.21
CA CYS A 136 3.46 -14.48 -0.19
C CYS A 136 3.93 -15.12 -1.49
N VAL A 137 4.29 -14.27 -2.45
CA VAL A 137 4.80 -14.69 -3.76
C VAL A 137 6.27 -14.30 -3.85
N HIS A 138 7.12 -15.29 -4.12
CA HIS A 138 8.52 -15.06 -4.42
C HIS A 138 8.69 -14.94 -5.94
N LEU A 139 8.72 -13.70 -6.44
CA LEU A 139 8.82 -13.42 -7.87
C LEU A 139 10.21 -13.80 -8.41
N ARG A 140 10.25 -14.57 -9.49
CA ARG A 140 11.44 -14.90 -10.27
C ARG A 140 11.60 -13.91 -11.41
N THR A 141 12.81 -13.79 -11.94
CA THR A 141 13.06 -13.02 -13.16
C THR A 141 12.11 -13.45 -14.28
N GLY A 142 11.40 -12.49 -14.87
CA GLY A 142 10.37 -12.73 -15.89
C GLY A 142 8.94 -12.87 -15.34
N ASP A 143 8.76 -12.99 -14.02
CA ASP A 143 7.43 -13.01 -13.43
C ASP A 143 6.78 -11.63 -13.46
N LEU A 144 5.50 -11.60 -13.83
CA LEU A 144 4.62 -10.44 -13.71
C LEU A 144 3.53 -10.76 -12.69
N ILE A 145 3.35 -9.89 -11.70
CA ILE A 145 2.19 -9.90 -10.84
C ILE A 145 1.39 -8.61 -11.00
N ALA A 146 0.08 -8.76 -11.13
CA ALA A 146 -0.87 -7.66 -11.15
C ALA A 146 -1.80 -7.80 -9.94
N SER A 147 -1.95 -6.73 -9.17
CA SER A 147 -2.88 -6.67 -8.05
C SER A 147 -3.89 -5.55 -8.24
N GLN A 148 -5.14 -5.84 -7.88
CA GLN A 148 -6.20 -4.84 -7.81
C GLN A 148 -6.06 -4.08 -6.50
N ASN A 149 -5.57 -2.85 -6.54
CA ASN A 149 -5.25 -2.05 -5.36
C ASN A 149 -6.49 -1.73 -4.53
N ASN A 150 -7.68 -1.59 -5.12
CA ASN A 150 -8.91 -1.37 -4.36
C ASN A 150 -9.42 -2.67 -3.68
N TYR A 151 -9.06 -3.85 -4.20
CA TYR A 151 -9.57 -5.15 -3.73
C TYR A 151 -8.55 -5.96 -2.91
N SER A 152 -7.30 -5.50 -2.87
CA SER A 152 -6.23 -6.16 -2.14
C SER A 152 -5.32 -5.16 -1.45
N ILE A 153 -4.64 -5.60 -0.40
CA ILE A 153 -3.58 -4.85 0.26
C ILE A 153 -2.31 -5.68 0.22
N HIS A 154 -1.17 -5.02 0.09
CA HIS A 154 0.09 -5.71 -0.15
C HIS A 154 1.20 -5.21 0.76
N CYS A 155 2.23 -6.03 0.91
CA CYS A 155 3.44 -5.72 1.67
C CYS A 155 4.66 -6.38 1.00
N LYS A 156 5.85 -5.96 1.42
CA LYS A 156 7.10 -6.65 1.07
C LYS A 156 7.61 -7.32 2.34
N LYS A 157 7.76 -8.64 2.30
CA LYS A 157 8.25 -9.43 3.44
C LYS A 157 9.56 -10.11 3.11
N ILE A 158 10.57 -9.88 3.93
CA ILE A 158 11.85 -10.56 3.88
C ILE A 158 11.73 -11.80 4.77
N MET A 159 11.72 -12.97 4.15
CA MET A 159 11.68 -14.25 4.85
C MET A 159 13.10 -14.78 5.13
N ALA A 160 14.05 -14.48 4.26
CA ALA A 160 15.48 -14.76 4.42
C ALA A 160 16.30 -13.76 3.61
N MET A 161 17.46 -13.34 4.15
CA MET A 161 18.40 -12.44 3.52
C MET A 161 19.79 -13.08 3.56
N ASN A 162 20.14 -13.81 2.50
CA ASN A 162 21.40 -14.55 2.41
C ASN A 162 22.51 -13.70 1.77
N HIS A 163 22.17 -12.88 0.77
CA HIS A 163 23.11 -12.07 0.01
C HIS A 163 22.68 -10.60 -0.05
N ILE A 164 23.18 -9.78 0.87
CA ILE A 164 22.82 -8.35 0.96
C ILE A 164 23.19 -7.59 -0.32
N GLU A 165 24.35 -7.88 -0.91
CA GLU A 165 24.79 -7.19 -2.14
C GLU A 165 23.88 -7.51 -3.33
N SER A 166 23.44 -8.76 -3.47
CA SER A 166 22.45 -9.13 -4.48
C SER A 166 21.08 -8.47 -4.22
N ALA A 167 20.67 -8.34 -2.94
CA ALA A 167 19.41 -7.69 -2.57
C ALA A 167 19.39 -6.20 -2.96
N LYS A 168 20.53 -5.50 -2.85
CA LYS A 168 20.69 -4.11 -3.32
C LYS A 168 20.54 -3.98 -4.84
N GLN A 169 20.79 -5.06 -5.58
CA GLN A 169 20.69 -5.10 -7.04
C GLN A 169 19.34 -5.65 -7.54
N ARG A 170 18.45 -6.06 -6.62
CA ARG A 170 17.09 -6.52 -6.94
C ARG A 170 16.35 -5.44 -7.72
N TRP A 171 15.80 -5.82 -8.87
CA TRP A 171 15.20 -4.87 -9.79
C TRP A 171 13.82 -5.35 -10.24
N MET A 172 12.83 -4.49 -9.96
CA MET A 172 11.45 -4.65 -10.40
C MET A 172 11.04 -3.40 -11.20
N ILE A 173 10.20 -3.58 -12.21
CA ILE A 173 9.47 -2.49 -12.86
C ILE A 173 8.08 -2.44 -12.23
N LYS A 174 7.71 -1.27 -11.71
CA LYS A 174 6.37 -1.01 -11.20
C LYS A 174 5.62 -0.09 -12.15
N THR A 175 4.44 -0.52 -12.58
CA THR A 175 3.48 0.33 -13.31
C THR A 175 2.16 0.33 -12.57
N VAL A 176 1.32 1.32 -12.85
CA VAL A 176 -0.01 1.44 -12.27
C VAL A 176 -1.02 1.81 -13.35
N ASN A 177 -2.27 1.37 -13.18
CA ASN A 177 -3.35 1.68 -14.11
C ASN A 177 -4.61 2.10 -13.35
N VAL A 178 -5.47 2.83 -14.06
CA VAL A 178 -6.85 3.10 -13.66
C VAL A 178 -7.79 2.42 -14.64
N ASN A 179 -8.94 1.96 -14.16
CA ASN A 179 -9.98 1.33 -14.99
C ASN A 179 -10.69 2.36 -15.86
N ASP A 180 -10.86 3.57 -15.32
CA ASP A 180 -11.58 4.65 -15.97
C ASP A 180 -10.71 5.92 -15.98
N TYR A 181 -10.32 6.33 -17.19
CA TYR A 181 -9.56 7.54 -17.40
C TYR A 181 -10.39 8.81 -17.14
N ASP A 182 -11.69 8.79 -17.44
CA ASP A 182 -12.56 9.96 -17.27
C ASP A 182 -12.67 10.38 -15.80
N ARG A 183 -12.56 9.41 -14.87
CA ARG A 183 -12.47 9.66 -13.43
C ARG A 183 -11.26 10.52 -13.05
N ILE A 184 -10.14 10.40 -13.79
CA ILE A 184 -8.86 11.02 -13.42
C ILE A 184 -8.44 12.19 -14.32
N LYS A 185 -9.03 12.35 -15.51
CA LYS A 185 -8.59 13.33 -16.52
C LYS A 185 -8.49 14.77 -16.01
N LYS A 186 -9.35 15.16 -15.07
CA LYS A 186 -9.34 16.51 -14.48
C LYS A 186 -8.11 16.78 -13.60
N TYR A 187 -7.39 15.72 -13.22
CA TYR A 187 -6.20 15.78 -12.40
C TYR A 187 -4.90 15.61 -13.20
N THR A 188 -4.98 15.34 -14.50
CA THR A 188 -3.78 15.13 -15.33
C THR A 188 -3.08 16.43 -15.68
N VAL A 189 -1.77 16.37 -15.90
CA VAL A 189 -0.99 17.47 -16.46
C VAL A 189 -1.48 17.73 -17.89
N GLU A 190 -1.65 19.01 -18.22
CA GLU A 190 -2.11 19.44 -19.54
C GLU A 190 -1.23 18.81 -20.66
N ASN A 191 -1.89 18.29 -21.70
CA ASN A 191 -1.25 17.58 -22.82
C ASN A 191 -0.44 16.32 -22.43
N LYS A 192 -0.59 15.80 -21.21
CA LYS A 192 0.08 14.58 -20.73
C LYS A 192 -0.90 13.67 -19.99
N GLY A 193 -1.75 12.97 -20.74
CA GLY A 193 -2.79 12.08 -20.19
C GLY A 193 -2.28 10.86 -19.39
N TYR A 194 -0.98 10.65 -19.30
CA TYR A 194 -0.36 9.60 -18.48
C TYR A 194 0.28 10.13 -17.19
N LEU A 195 0.24 11.45 -16.97
CA LEU A 195 0.87 12.10 -15.82
C LEU A 195 -0.19 12.82 -14.99
N VAL A 196 -0.32 12.43 -13.73
CA VAL A 196 -1.23 13.05 -12.76
C VAL A 196 -0.48 14.12 -11.96
N ASN A 197 -1.11 15.27 -11.73
CA ASN A 197 -0.58 16.28 -10.81
C ASN A 197 -0.47 15.67 -9.40
N GLY A 198 0.69 15.79 -8.77
CA GLY A 198 0.98 15.30 -7.42
C GLY A 198 1.13 16.41 -6.41
#